data_AF-A0A1X7SEK1-F1
#
_entry.id   AF-A0A1X7SEK1-F1
#
_cell.length_a   1.000
_cell.length_b   1.000
_cell.length_c   1.000
_cell.angle_alpha   90.00
_cell.angle_beta   90.00
_cell.angle_gamma   90.00
#
_symmetry.space_group_name_H-M   'P 1'
#
loop_
_entity.id
_entity.type
_entity.pdbx_description
1 polymer ?
#
loop_
_entity_poly.entity_id
_entity_poly.type
_entity_poly.pdbx_seq_one_letter_code
_entity_poly.pdbx_strand_id
1 'polypeptide(L)'
;MSVLKSEDKVWVVVNKGILLTEVDGILFAPETFKEHVDIASNTGIVSVSGLTRLFPKYDPDMLIRFLKNMELCEEINPFFLRITNLHQLEEEEGGRERRGERLLHFPCLLSRDRPDEMTSEVYQFGWCLQCTSKHHFFPPRYFHVLSLRLAYKLALPQEDEKLKRRCTFWKNGLHWFNGHGVGSLVEIVDESQCVLVMMSCEKGYSDNMVSEIRDVIGEVISVYKESCPSLEVKELVIDPKELAYPVNTPRERTVYSVKDVISCITCIKKKDFVVSTTGIKQAQLKEILADESLSDISNLSLLGGRSIKVRINTHKLFDTLIQALIIKRSFL
;
A
#
# COMPACT_ATOMS: atom_id res chain seq x y z
N MET A 1 14.87 21.07 40.42
CA MET A 1 13.57 20.81 39.74
C MET A 1 13.49 19.31 39.47
N SER A 2 12.66 18.61 40.23
CA SER A 2 12.39 17.18 40.04
C SER A 2 11.47 17.02 38.82
N VAL A 3 12.00 16.49 37.72
CA VAL A 3 11.19 15.96 36.62
C VAL A 3 10.58 14.66 37.14
N LEU A 4 9.39 14.74 37.74
CA LEU A 4 8.56 13.58 38.00
C LEU A 4 8.27 12.94 36.63
N LYS A 5 8.91 11.80 36.35
CA LYS A 5 8.44 10.88 35.30
C LYS A 5 6.98 10.59 35.61
N SER A 6 6.07 10.93 34.70
CA SER A 6 4.66 10.56 34.82
C SER A 6 4.59 9.04 35.01
N GLU A 7 3.89 8.59 36.04
CA GLU A 7 3.59 7.16 36.22
C GLU A 7 2.95 6.62 34.94
N ASP A 8 3.49 5.51 34.41
CA ASP A 8 2.91 4.83 33.26
C ASP A 8 1.50 4.37 33.61
N LYS A 9 0.49 5.13 33.17
CA LYS A 9 -0.91 4.73 33.32
C LYS A 9 -1.14 3.46 32.50
N VAL A 10 -1.63 2.43 33.18
CA VAL A 10 -2.06 1.17 32.56
C VAL A 10 -3.58 1.12 32.57
N TRP A 11 -4.17 0.94 31.39
CA TRP A 11 -5.60 0.71 31.25
C TRP A 11 -5.83 -0.76 30.87
N VAL A 12 -6.78 -1.40 31.54
CA VAL A 12 -7.20 -2.76 31.24
C VAL A 12 -8.60 -2.71 30.64
N VAL A 13 -8.70 -2.98 29.34
CA VAL A 13 -9.99 -3.08 28.65
C VAL A 13 -10.57 -4.46 28.91
N VAL A 14 -11.48 -4.55 29.87
CA VAL A 14 -12.10 -5.82 30.30
C VAL A 14 -13.14 -6.32 29.28
N ASN A 15 -13.79 -5.41 28.54
CA ASN A 15 -14.74 -5.75 27.51
C ASN A 15 -14.58 -4.86 26.27
N LYS A 16 -13.93 -5.41 25.24
CA LYS A 16 -13.74 -4.71 23.94
C LYS A 16 -15.06 -4.42 23.22
N GLY A 17 -16.11 -5.21 23.44
CA GLY A 17 -17.39 -5.05 22.76
C GLY A 17 -18.09 -3.73 23.11
N ILE A 18 -17.83 -3.20 24.31
CA ILE A 18 -18.33 -1.89 24.73
C ILE A 18 -17.64 -0.80 23.91
N LEU A 19 -16.31 -0.83 23.78
CA LEU A 19 -15.58 0.16 22.98
C LEU A 19 -15.94 0.07 21.49
N LEU A 20 -16.10 -1.14 20.94
CA LEU A 20 -16.53 -1.32 19.55
C LEU A 20 -17.94 -0.75 19.32
N THR A 21 -18.87 -0.94 20.26
CA THR A 21 -20.24 -0.43 20.11
C THR A 21 -20.32 1.07 20.37
N GLU A 22 -19.75 1.53 21.49
CA GLU A 22 -19.92 2.90 21.96
C GLU A 22 -18.95 3.89 21.33
N VAL A 23 -17.79 3.45 20.83
CA VAL A 23 -16.78 4.32 20.22
C VAL A 23 -16.78 4.14 18.70
N ASP A 24 -16.45 2.94 18.21
CA ASP A 24 -16.35 2.71 16.75
C ASP A 24 -17.72 2.89 16.07
N GLY A 25 -18.78 2.38 16.69
CA GLY A 25 -20.14 2.50 16.17
C GLY A 25 -20.61 3.95 16.01
N ILE A 26 -20.14 4.86 16.86
CA ILE A 26 -20.46 6.30 16.79
C ILE A 26 -19.50 7.02 15.83
N LEU A 27 -18.20 6.75 15.92
CA LEU A 27 -17.17 7.38 15.08
C LEU A 27 -17.39 7.13 13.58
N PHE A 28 -17.90 5.95 13.22
CA PHE A 28 -18.07 5.54 11.83
C PHE A 28 -19.53 5.35 11.44
N ALA A 29 -20.46 5.89 12.24
CA ALA A 29 -21.87 5.91 11.89
C ALA A 29 -22.08 6.65 10.55
N PRO A 30 -22.75 6.06 9.56
CA PRO A 30 -23.08 6.76 8.31
C PRO A 30 -24.00 7.95 8.57
N GLU A 31 -23.94 8.99 7.73
CA GLU A 31 -24.76 10.22 7.85
C GLU A 31 -26.27 9.98 7.97
N THR A 32 -26.76 8.84 7.49
CA THR A 32 -28.17 8.44 7.56
C THR A 32 -28.61 7.97 8.95
N PHE A 33 -27.67 7.74 9.87
CA PHE A 33 -27.93 7.27 11.22
C PHE A 33 -28.01 8.46 12.20
N LYS A 34 -28.84 8.32 13.23
CA LYS A 34 -29.03 9.39 14.25
C LYS A 34 -27.77 9.60 15.09
N GLU A 35 -26.98 8.56 15.19
CA GLU A 35 -25.73 8.48 15.94
C GLU A 35 -24.56 9.12 15.18
N HIS A 36 -24.74 9.51 13.91
CA HIS A 36 -23.70 10.16 13.12
C HIS A 36 -23.23 11.46 13.77
N VAL A 37 -21.92 11.64 13.83
CA VAL A 37 -21.29 12.86 14.31
C VAL A 37 -20.24 13.30 13.31
N ASP A 38 -20.39 14.52 12.82
CA ASP A 38 -19.36 15.19 12.03
C ASP A 38 -18.23 15.65 12.95
N ILE A 39 -17.25 14.77 13.14
CA ILE A 39 -16.10 14.97 14.02
C ILE A 39 -14.79 15.18 13.25
N ALA A 40 -14.76 14.78 11.98
CA ALA A 40 -13.56 14.78 11.16
C ALA A 40 -13.65 15.83 10.06
N SER A 41 -12.51 16.43 9.73
CA SER A 41 -12.40 17.17 8.47
C SER A 41 -12.60 16.24 7.26
N ASN A 42 -12.84 16.82 6.09
CA ASN A 42 -12.85 16.08 4.82
C ASN A 42 -11.52 15.35 4.51
N THR A 43 -10.44 15.67 5.22
CA THR A 43 -9.15 14.96 5.17
C THR A 43 -8.99 13.92 6.29
N GLY A 44 -10.06 13.55 6.98
CA GLY A 44 -10.02 12.55 8.04
C GLY A 44 -9.27 12.98 9.31
N ILE A 45 -8.97 14.27 9.47
CA ILE A 45 -8.34 14.81 10.68
C ILE A 45 -9.38 14.99 11.77
N VAL A 46 -9.14 14.38 12.94
CA VAL A 46 -9.92 14.51 14.16
C VAL A 46 -9.04 15.12 15.25
N SER A 47 -9.54 16.12 15.96
CA SER A 47 -8.84 16.68 17.10
C SER A 47 -9.11 15.90 18.38
N VAL A 48 -8.10 15.79 19.26
CA VAL A 48 -8.28 15.10 20.55
C VAL A 48 -9.31 15.81 21.44
N SER A 49 -9.45 17.14 21.32
CA SER A 49 -10.50 17.87 22.03
C SER A 49 -11.91 17.49 21.53
N GLY A 50 -12.08 17.33 20.21
CA GLY A 50 -13.30 16.82 19.59
C GLY A 50 -13.63 15.40 20.07
N LEU A 51 -12.62 14.52 20.08
CA LEU A 51 -12.77 13.14 20.57
C LEU A 51 -13.17 13.09 22.06
N THR A 52 -12.53 13.91 22.89
CA THR A 52 -12.84 13.99 24.33
C THR A 52 -14.25 14.51 24.59
N ARG A 53 -14.70 15.48 23.79
CA ARG A 53 -16.07 16.01 23.87
C ARG A 53 -17.11 14.97 23.48
N LEU A 54 -16.81 14.15 22.47
CA LEU A 54 -17.70 13.09 22.02
C LEU A 54 -17.76 11.92 23.01
N PHE A 55 -16.62 11.61 23.64
CA PHE A 55 -16.47 10.48 24.55
C PHE A 55 -16.00 10.89 25.95
N PRO A 56 -16.75 11.74 26.67
CA PRO A 56 -16.30 12.33 27.93
C PRO A 56 -16.15 11.32 29.07
N LYS A 57 -16.71 10.12 28.91
CA LYS A 57 -16.63 9.03 29.89
C LYS A 57 -15.27 8.34 29.91
N TYR A 58 -14.50 8.47 28.84
CA TYR A 58 -13.26 7.73 28.65
C TYR A 58 -12.04 8.65 28.76
N ASP A 59 -10.94 8.12 29.29
CA ASP A 59 -9.66 8.82 29.26
C ASP A 59 -9.18 8.92 27.80
N PRO A 60 -8.80 10.11 27.31
CA PRO A 60 -8.45 10.31 25.90
C PRO A 60 -7.19 9.54 25.49
N ASP A 61 -6.20 9.38 26.37
CA ASP A 61 -4.98 8.63 26.05
C ASP A 61 -5.28 7.13 25.92
N MET A 62 -6.18 6.62 26.76
CA MET A 62 -6.69 5.25 26.64
C MET A 62 -7.38 5.02 25.30
N LEU A 63 -8.31 5.91 24.91
CA LEU A 63 -9.02 5.81 23.63
C LEU A 63 -8.07 5.89 22.44
N ILE A 64 -7.14 6.84 22.44
CA ILE A 64 -6.17 6.99 21.35
C ILE A 64 -5.33 5.72 21.21
N ARG A 65 -4.84 5.16 22.33
CA ARG A 65 -4.10 3.88 22.31
C ARG A 65 -4.96 2.74 21.79
N PHE A 66 -6.23 2.67 22.18
CA PHE A 66 -7.16 1.66 21.68
C PHE A 66 -7.35 1.77 20.16
N LEU A 67 -7.66 2.97 19.64
CA LEU A 67 -7.90 3.22 18.22
C LEU A 67 -6.65 2.98 17.36
N LYS A 68 -5.46 3.35 17.88
CA LYS A 68 -4.16 3.04 17.25
C LYS A 68 -3.86 1.54 17.23
N ASN A 69 -4.10 0.83 18.34
CA ASN A 69 -3.91 -0.63 18.38
C ASN A 69 -4.87 -1.37 17.45
N MET A 70 -6.03 -0.78 17.19
CA MET A 70 -6.98 -1.27 16.19
C MET A 70 -6.60 -0.84 14.77
N GLU A 71 -5.50 -0.10 14.56
CA GLU A 71 -5.01 0.50 13.31
C GLU A 71 -6.04 1.38 12.59
N LEU A 72 -6.90 2.08 13.34
CA LEU A 72 -7.94 2.96 12.78
C LEU A 72 -7.43 4.38 12.52
N CYS A 73 -6.45 4.82 13.31
CA CYS A 73 -5.85 6.13 13.19
C CYS A 73 -4.38 6.13 13.57
N GLU A 74 -3.71 7.22 13.24
CA GLU A 74 -2.40 7.55 13.81
C GLU A 74 -2.38 8.97 14.36
N GLU A 75 -1.57 9.18 15.41
CA GLU A 75 -1.35 10.50 15.97
C GLU A 75 -0.32 11.25 15.13
N ILE A 76 -0.71 12.45 14.69
CA ILE A 76 0.01 13.21 13.68
C ILE A 76 0.99 14.17 14.36
N ASN A 77 2.26 14.10 13.96
CA ASN A 77 3.20 15.18 14.24
C ASN A 77 2.80 16.41 13.41
N PRO A 78 2.72 17.63 13.97
CA PRO A 78 2.42 18.84 13.21
C PRO A 78 3.27 19.05 11.94
N PHE A 79 4.48 18.49 11.89
CA PHE A 79 5.31 18.47 10.68
C PHE A 79 4.67 17.68 9.52
N PHE A 80 3.97 16.59 9.81
CA PHE A 80 3.29 15.75 8.83
C PHE A 80 2.20 16.52 8.07
N LEU A 81 1.49 17.45 8.72
CA LEU A 81 0.54 18.34 8.05
C LEU A 81 1.22 19.27 7.04
N ARG A 82 2.49 19.63 7.26
CA ARG A 82 3.25 20.50 6.33
C ARG A 82 3.67 19.77 5.07
N ILE A 83 3.92 18.47 5.16
CA ILE A 83 4.37 17.63 4.05
C ILE A 83 3.24 16.84 3.38
N THR A 84 1.99 16.99 3.86
CA THR A 84 0.82 16.33 3.30
C THR A 84 -0.25 17.32 2.82
N ASN A 85 -1.26 16.81 2.11
CA ASN A 85 -2.47 17.57 1.79
C ASN A 85 -3.57 17.47 2.87
N LEU A 86 -3.24 16.94 4.04
CA LEU A 86 -4.14 16.85 5.19
C LEU A 86 -4.21 18.24 5.85
N HIS A 87 -5.30 18.95 5.65
CA HIS A 87 -5.56 20.26 6.23
C HIS A 87 -6.66 20.15 7.27
N GLN A 88 -6.57 20.96 8.31
CA GLN A 88 -7.71 21.17 9.20
C GLN A 88 -8.79 21.98 8.46
N LEU A 89 -10.05 21.61 8.64
CA LEU A 89 -11.14 22.57 8.40
C LEU A 89 -11.07 23.63 9.51
N GLU A 90 -10.61 24.83 9.13
CA GLU A 90 -11.00 26.18 9.57
C GLU A 90 -9.85 27.18 9.34
N GLU A 91 -9.58 27.52 8.07
CA GLU A 91 -8.96 28.81 7.69
C GLU A 91 -10.02 29.85 7.25
N GLU A 92 -11.32 29.53 7.35
CA GLU A 92 -12.38 30.53 7.17
C GLU A 92 -12.89 31.01 8.54
N GLU A 93 -12.63 32.29 8.81
CA GLU A 93 -13.09 33.11 9.93
C GLU A 93 -12.42 32.91 11.33
N GLY A 94 -11.14 33.27 11.41
CA GLY A 94 -10.60 33.91 12.63
C GLY A 94 -10.15 33.01 13.79
N GLY A 95 -10.10 31.69 13.60
CA GLY A 95 -9.56 30.76 14.58
C GLY A 95 -8.03 30.83 14.65
N ARG A 96 -7.47 31.32 15.77
CA ARG A 96 -6.05 31.10 16.07
C ARG A 96 -5.78 29.60 16.02
N GLU A 97 -4.86 29.17 15.16
CA GLU A 97 -4.21 27.85 15.21
C GLU A 97 -3.94 27.54 16.70
N ARG A 98 -4.68 26.58 17.27
CA ARG A 98 -4.54 26.22 18.69
C ARG A 98 -3.21 25.50 18.85
N ARG A 99 -2.14 26.29 18.94
CA ARG A 99 -0.76 25.83 19.13
C ARG A 99 -0.74 24.76 20.23
N GLY A 100 -0.46 23.52 19.85
CA GLY A 100 -0.35 22.38 20.77
C GLY A 100 -1.56 21.44 20.83
N GLU A 101 -2.59 21.61 20.01
CA GLU A 101 -3.66 20.60 19.89
C GLU A 101 -3.13 19.29 19.26
N ARG A 102 -3.44 18.16 19.89
CA ARG A 102 -3.12 16.81 19.38
C ARG A 102 -4.14 16.41 18.33
N LEU A 103 -3.66 15.81 17.24
CA LEU A 103 -4.45 15.49 16.06
C LEU A 103 -4.27 14.03 15.66
N LEU A 104 -5.35 13.44 15.18
CA LEU A 104 -5.40 12.06 14.75
C LEU A 104 -5.82 12.03 13.28
N HIS A 105 -5.12 11.23 12.47
CA HIS A 105 -5.51 10.97 11.08
C HIS A 105 -6.29 9.66 11.02
N PHE A 106 -7.53 9.73 10.55
CA PHE A 106 -8.40 8.58 10.28
C PHE A 106 -8.60 8.45 8.76
N PRO A 107 -7.88 7.56 8.07
CA PRO A 107 -8.06 7.38 6.62
C PRO A 107 -9.49 6.99 6.24
N CYS A 108 -10.21 6.33 7.13
CA CYS A 108 -11.61 5.95 6.93
C CYS A 108 -12.59 7.12 6.92
N LEU A 109 -12.20 8.27 7.44
CA LEU A 109 -13.00 9.49 7.46
C LEU A 109 -12.58 10.46 6.35
N LEU A 110 -11.64 10.07 5.49
CA LEU A 110 -11.15 10.88 4.40
C LEU A 110 -12.09 10.75 3.20
N SER A 111 -12.69 11.88 2.80
CA SER A 111 -13.74 11.93 1.77
C SER A 111 -13.32 12.64 0.49
N ARG A 112 -12.11 13.22 0.45
CA ARG A 112 -11.60 13.93 -0.73
C ARG A 112 -11.48 13.02 -1.95
N ASP A 113 -11.88 13.54 -3.11
CA ASP A 113 -11.67 12.90 -4.39
C ASP A 113 -10.20 12.95 -4.84
N ARG A 114 -9.89 12.13 -5.86
CA ARG A 114 -8.58 12.06 -6.49
C ARG A 114 -8.19 13.45 -7.03
N PRO A 115 -6.99 13.96 -6.73
CA PRO A 115 -6.51 15.24 -7.26
C PRO A 115 -6.19 15.15 -8.76
N ASP A 116 -6.49 16.21 -9.51
CA ASP A 116 -6.21 16.28 -10.96
C ASP A 116 -4.71 16.28 -11.26
N GLU A 117 -3.87 16.78 -10.35
CA GLU A 117 -2.41 16.84 -10.53
C GLU A 117 -1.78 15.44 -10.67
N MET A 118 -2.45 14.39 -10.19
CA MET A 118 -1.96 13.02 -10.32
C MET A 118 -1.93 12.55 -11.80
N THR A 119 -2.66 13.22 -12.69
CA THR A 119 -2.78 12.85 -14.11
C THR A 119 -1.61 13.32 -14.98
N SER A 120 -0.78 14.25 -14.50
CA SER A 120 0.39 14.73 -15.24
C SER A 120 1.66 13.88 -15.05
N GLU A 121 1.64 12.93 -14.12
CA GLU A 121 2.78 12.07 -13.81
C GLU A 121 3.01 11.03 -14.91
N VAL A 122 4.29 10.80 -15.25
CA VAL A 122 4.69 9.79 -16.24
C VAL A 122 5.19 8.55 -15.50
N TYR A 123 4.30 7.57 -15.37
CA TYR A 123 4.61 6.30 -14.72
C TYR A 123 5.41 5.38 -15.65
N GLN A 124 6.41 4.72 -15.07
CA GLN A 124 7.28 3.75 -15.75
C GLN A 124 7.02 2.31 -15.32
N PHE A 125 6.39 2.13 -14.16
CA PHE A 125 6.02 0.83 -13.63
C PHE A 125 4.56 0.81 -13.16
N GLY A 126 3.90 -0.33 -13.39
CA GLY A 126 2.54 -0.60 -12.92
C GLY A 126 2.37 -2.05 -12.52
N TRP A 127 1.81 -2.26 -11.34
CA TRP A 127 1.53 -3.58 -10.78
C TRP A 127 0.15 -3.57 -10.12
N CYS A 128 -0.53 -4.71 -10.10
CA CYS A 128 -1.77 -4.81 -9.36
C CYS A 128 -2.02 -6.16 -8.67
N LEU A 129 -2.75 -6.08 -7.56
CA LEU A 129 -3.33 -7.22 -6.87
C LEU A 129 -4.82 -7.27 -7.19
N GLN A 130 -5.21 -8.19 -8.06
CA GLN A 130 -6.56 -8.26 -8.61
C GLN A 130 -7.34 -9.46 -8.06
N CYS A 131 -8.57 -9.24 -7.60
CA CYS A 131 -9.50 -10.31 -7.26
C CYS A 131 -9.83 -11.19 -8.48
N THR A 132 -9.81 -12.51 -8.28
CA THR A 132 -10.12 -13.48 -9.36
C THR A 132 -11.63 -13.61 -9.60
N SER A 133 -12.41 -13.55 -8.53
CA SER A 133 -13.88 -13.63 -8.56
C SER A 133 -14.49 -12.24 -8.71
N LYS A 134 -15.58 -12.17 -9.48
CA LYS A 134 -16.37 -10.94 -9.69
C LYS A 134 -17.14 -10.49 -8.44
N HIS A 135 -17.23 -11.35 -7.44
CA HIS A 135 -17.95 -11.07 -6.19
C HIS A 135 -16.99 -10.82 -5.02
N HIS A 136 -15.68 -10.78 -5.27
CA HIS A 136 -14.66 -10.50 -4.28
C HIS A 136 -14.23 -9.04 -4.38
N PHE A 137 -14.17 -8.38 -3.23
CA PHE A 137 -13.80 -6.99 -3.09
C PHE A 137 -12.87 -6.84 -1.89
N PHE A 138 -11.86 -5.98 -2.02
CA PHE A 138 -11.06 -5.56 -0.89
C PHE A 138 -11.94 -4.75 0.06
N PRO A 139 -12.00 -5.12 1.36
CA PRO A 139 -12.79 -4.37 2.32
C PRO A 139 -12.17 -2.97 2.51
N PRO A 140 -12.95 -1.90 2.75
CA PRO A 140 -12.40 -0.57 3.01
C PRO A 140 -11.34 -0.55 4.12
N ARG A 141 -11.54 -1.38 5.15
CA ARG A 141 -10.59 -1.57 6.25
C ARG A 141 -9.18 -1.95 5.78
N TYR A 142 -9.07 -2.78 4.75
CA TYR A 142 -7.78 -3.16 4.16
C TYR A 142 -7.03 -1.91 3.66
N PHE A 143 -7.72 -1.01 2.95
CA PHE A 143 -7.11 0.22 2.44
C PHE A 143 -6.67 1.15 3.55
N HIS A 144 -7.48 1.29 4.61
CA HIS A 144 -7.15 2.20 5.71
C HIS A 144 -5.88 1.74 6.45
N VAL A 145 -5.74 0.43 6.71
CA VAL A 145 -4.51 -0.14 7.30
C VAL A 145 -3.34 0.08 6.37
N LEU A 146 -3.49 -0.27 5.09
CA LEU A 146 -2.45 -0.11 4.09
C LEU A 146 -1.99 1.35 3.99
N SER A 147 -2.92 2.30 3.99
CA SER A 147 -2.63 3.72 3.89
C SER A 147 -1.82 4.23 5.08
N LEU A 148 -2.19 3.82 6.30
CA LEU A 148 -1.42 4.17 7.50
C LEU A 148 -0.02 3.56 7.42
N ARG A 149 0.09 2.25 7.13
CA ARG A 149 1.40 1.59 7.09
C ARG A 149 2.31 2.21 6.03
N LEU A 150 1.84 2.44 4.80
CA LEU A 150 2.63 3.08 3.75
C LEU A 150 3.03 4.51 4.15
N ALA A 151 2.09 5.32 4.62
CA ALA A 151 2.33 6.71 5.00
C ALA A 151 3.34 6.88 6.15
N TYR A 152 3.35 5.96 7.12
CA TYR A 152 4.22 6.10 8.29
C TYR A 152 5.50 5.26 8.22
N LYS A 153 5.51 4.18 7.42
CA LYS A 153 6.68 3.31 7.25
C LYS A 153 7.56 3.71 6.07
N LEU A 154 6.95 4.10 4.95
CA LEU A 154 7.67 4.33 3.68
C LEU A 154 7.77 5.80 3.31
N ALA A 155 6.75 6.61 3.64
CA ALA A 155 6.83 8.07 3.47
C ALA A 155 7.55 8.72 4.67
N LEU A 156 8.84 8.42 4.85
CA LEU A 156 9.65 9.02 5.90
C LEU A 156 9.94 10.51 5.59
N PRO A 157 9.74 11.43 6.56
CA PRO A 157 10.23 12.80 6.43
C PRO A 157 11.77 12.80 6.51
N GLN A 158 12.43 13.52 5.61
CA GLN A 158 13.85 13.84 5.78
C GLN A 158 14.01 15.16 6.53
N GLU A 159 15.00 15.20 7.42
CA GLU A 159 15.50 16.46 7.97
C GLU A 159 16.09 17.27 6.82
N ASP A 160 15.73 18.56 6.74
CA ASP A 160 16.01 19.48 5.63
C ASP A 160 15.17 19.26 4.35
N GLU A 161 14.03 19.95 4.23
CA GLU A 161 13.64 20.58 2.95
C GLU A 161 12.43 21.52 3.07
N LYS A 162 12.48 22.60 2.29
CA LYS A 162 11.41 23.59 2.13
C LYS A 162 10.23 22.97 1.36
N LEU A 163 9.13 22.70 2.06
CA LEU A 163 7.74 22.78 1.59
C LEU A 163 7.45 22.24 0.17
N LYS A 164 7.88 21.02 -0.15
CA LYS A 164 7.17 20.20 -1.16
C LYS A 164 6.31 19.22 -0.40
N ARG A 165 4.98 19.25 -0.58
CA ARG A 165 4.10 18.21 -0.02
C ARG A 165 4.49 16.91 -0.68
N ARG A 166 5.09 16.00 0.09
CA ARG A 166 5.64 14.74 -0.39
C ARG A 166 4.63 13.63 -0.35
N CYS A 167 3.47 13.79 0.29
CA CYS A 167 2.43 12.77 0.30
C CYS A 167 1.02 13.38 0.17
N THR A 168 0.19 12.78 -0.67
CA THR A 168 -1.14 13.27 -1.03
C THR A 168 -2.13 12.13 -0.87
N PHE A 169 -3.16 12.34 -0.06
CA PHE A 169 -4.23 11.36 0.22
C PHE A 169 -5.53 11.75 -0.47
N TRP A 170 -6.28 10.74 -0.92
CA TRP A 170 -7.67 10.81 -1.33
C TRP A 170 -8.39 9.52 -0.91
N LYS A 171 -9.72 9.48 -1.03
CA LYS A 171 -10.58 8.46 -0.41
C LYS A 171 -10.15 7.00 -0.66
N ASN A 172 -9.58 6.74 -1.83
CA ASN A 172 -9.21 5.39 -2.26
C ASN A 172 -7.72 5.27 -2.61
N GLY A 173 -6.91 6.30 -2.39
CA GLY A 173 -5.50 6.23 -2.78
C GLY A 173 -4.60 7.21 -2.05
N LEU A 174 -3.30 6.96 -2.17
CA LEU A 174 -2.27 7.84 -1.71
C LEU A 174 -1.12 7.86 -2.71
N HIS A 175 -0.50 9.02 -2.85
CA HIS A 175 0.69 9.24 -3.65
C HIS A 175 1.78 9.82 -2.78
N TRP A 176 3.04 9.43 -2.98
CA TRP A 176 4.17 10.08 -2.32
C TRP A 176 5.41 10.15 -3.19
N PHE A 177 6.29 11.09 -2.86
CA PHE A 177 7.62 11.22 -3.43
C PHE A 177 8.65 10.97 -2.34
N ASN A 178 9.58 10.04 -2.58
CA ASN A 178 10.54 9.62 -1.55
C ASN A 178 11.75 10.56 -1.37
N GLY A 179 11.82 11.66 -2.13
CA GLY A 179 12.96 12.60 -2.08
C GLY A 179 14.18 12.14 -2.90
N HIS A 180 14.16 10.91 -3.41
CA HIS A 180 15.24 10.29 -4.17
C HIS A 180 14.86 10.02 -5.63
N GLY A 181 14.04 10.91 -6.19
CA GLY A 181 13.63 10.86 -7.59
C GLY A 181 12.50 9.88 -7.90
N VAL A 182 11.90 9.21 -6.91
CA VAL A 182 10.82 8.22 -7.14
C VAL A 182 9.50 8.71 -6.58
N GLY A 183 8.48 8.73 -7.44
CA GLY A 183 7.08 8.91 -7.10
C GLY A 183 6.36 7.56 -7.05
N SER A 184 5.54 7.36 -6.03
CA SER A 184 4.81 6.12 -5.79
C SER A 184 3.33 6.42 -5.57
N LEU A 185 2.47 5.67 -6.25
CA LEU A 185 1.02 5.74 -6.12
C LEU A 185 0.46 4.39 -5.75
N VAL A 186 -0.37 4.35 -4.72
CA VAL A 186 -1.17 3.17 -4.35
C VAL A 186 -2.63 3.56 -4.29
N GLU A 187 -3.47 2.84 -5.01
CA GLU A 187 -4.89 3.15 -5.13
C GLU A 187 -5.75 1.90 -5.23
N ILE A 188 -6.91 1.91 -4.60
CA ILE A 188 -7.96 0.91 -4.83
C ILE A 188 -8.83 1.36 -6.00
N VAL A 189 -8.88 0.52 -7.02
CA VAL A 189 -9.58 0.76 -8.30
C VAL A 189 -10.50 -0.42 -8.64
N ASP A 190 -11.17 -0.37 -9.79
CA ASP A 190 -12.04 -1.44 -10.30
C ASP A 190 -13.13 -1.82 -9.28
N GLU A 191 -13.87 -0.84 -8.77
CA GLU A 191 -14.93 -1.02 -7.75
C GLU A 191 -14.44 -1.79 -6.50
N SER A 192 -13.21 -1.52 -6.08
CA SER A 192 -12.55 -2.21 -4.97
C SER A 192 -12.16 -3.66 -5.23
N GLN A 193 -12.05 -4.09 -6.49
CA GLN A 193 -11.54 -5.41 -6.86
C GLN A 193 -10.03 -5.45 -7.11
N CYS A 194 -9.37 -4.28 -7.10
CA CYS A 194 -7.98 -4.18 -7.48
C CYS A 194 -7.23 -3.18 -6.61
N VAL A 195 -6.06 -3.60 -6.11
CA VAL A 195 -5.05 -2.68 -5.56
C VAL A 195 -4.06 -2.39 -6.66
N LEU A 196 -4.00 -1.14 -7.09
CA LEU A 196 -3.10 -0.62 -8.10
C LEU A 196 -1.87 0.00 -7.43
N VAL A 197 -0.69 -0.34 -7.93
CA VAL A 197 0.59 0.28 -7.58
C VAL A 197 1.20 0.83 -8.86
N MET A 198 1.56 2.11 -8.86
CA MET A 198 2.25 2.74 -9.99
C MET A 198 3.44 3.53 -9.48
N MET A 199 4.52 3.55 -10.25
CA MET A 199 5.72 4.32 -9.89
C MET A 199 6.26 5.11 -11.07
N SER A 200 6.69 6.34 -10.77
CA SER A 200 7.43 7.23 -11.66
C SER A 200 8.84 7.41 -11.09
N CYS A 201 9.83 7.57 -11.97
CA CYS A 201 11.20 7.75 -11.57
C CYS A 201 11.92 8.78 -12.46
N GLU A 202 12.62 9.71 -11.80
CA GLU A 202 13.51 10.66 -12.43
C GLU A 202 14.68 9.92 -13.10
N LYS A 203 15.18 10.50 -14.20
CA LYS A 203 16.25 9.88 -14.99
C LYS A 203 17.49 9.62 -14.13
N GLY A 204 17.89 8.36 -14.03
CA GLY A 204 19.10 7.92 -13.31
C GLY A 204 18.84 7.36 -11.90
N TYR A 205 17.59 7.28 -11.46
CA TYR A 205 17.20 6.74 -10.14
C TYR A 205 16.48 5.37 -10.22
N SER A 206 16.68 4.62 -11.30
CA SER A 206 16.02 3.33 -11.54
C SER A 206 16.23 2.31 -10.41
N ASP A 207 17.42 2.27 -9.82
CA ASP A 207 17.74 1.35 -8.72
C ASP A 207 16.91 1.66 -7.46
N ASN A 208 16.65 2.95 -7.18
CA ASN A 208 15.79 3.36 -6.09
C ASN A 208 14.35 2.92 -6.33
N MET A 209 13.87 3.01 -7.58
CA MET A 209 12.55 2.54 -7.96
C MET A 209 12.41 1.03 -7.74
N VAL A 210 13.40 0.23 -8.15
CA VAL A 210 13.40 -1.24 -7.93
C VAL A 210 13.30 -1.59 -6.43
N SER A 211 14.02 -0.86 -5.56
CA SER A 211 13.91 -1.05 -4.12
C SER A 211 12.53 -0.66 -3.60
N GLU A 212 12.00 0.49 -4.02
CA GLU A 212 10.69 0.97 -3.60
C GLU A 212 9.57 0.02 -4.04
N ILE A 213 9.63 -0.52 -5.28
CA ILE A 213 8.68 -1.53 -5.77
C ILE A 213 8.65 -2.73 -4.80
N ARG A 214 9.83 -3.19 -4.38
CA ARG A 214 9.95 -4.34 -3.46
C ARG A 214 9.27 -4.03 -2.12
N ASP A 215 9.52 -2.86 -1.56
CA ASP A 215 9.00 -2.50 -0.24
C ASP A 215 7.48 -2.27 -0.27
N VAL A 216 6.98 -1.58 -1.30
CA VAL A 216 5.55 -1.31 -1.48
C VAL A 216 4.77 -2.59 -1.76
N ILE A 217 5.22 -3.43 -2.71
CA ILE A 217 4.56 -4.73 -2.97
C ILE A 217 4.62 -5.62 -1.72
N GLY A 218 5.75 -5.61 -1.01
CA GLY A 218 5.91 -6.35 0.24
C GLY A 218 4.83 -5.96 1.27
N GLU A 219 4.62 -4.67 1.48
CA GLU A 219 3.62 -4.15 2.41
C GLU A 219 2.18 -4.46 1.95
N VAL A 220 1.87 -4.24 0.67
CA VAL A 220 0.56 -4.57 0.07
C VAL A 220 0.18 -6.03 0.32
N ILE A 221 1.15 -6.94 0.09
CA ILE A 221 0.96 -8.38 0.29
C ILE A 221 0.90 -8.75 1.78
N SER A 222 1.66 -8.07 2.66
CA SER A 222 1.60 -8.31 4.11
C SER A 222 0.23 -7.98 4.67
N VAL A 223 -0.27 -6.76 4.40
CA VAL A 223 -1.59 -6.31 4.85
C VAL A 223 -2.69 -7.21 4.31
N TYR A 224 -2.53 -7.71 3.08
CA TYR A 224 -3.52 -8.60 2.45
C TYR A 224 -3.62 -9.93 3.20
N LYS A 225 -2.47 -10.54 3.53
CA LYS A 225 -2.42 -11.79 4.28
C LYS A 225 -2.95 -11.64 5.70
N GLU A 226 -2.75 -10.48 6.32
CA GLU A 226 -3.21 -10.22 7.68
C GLU A 226 -4.71 -9.91 7.74
N SER A 227 -5.22 -9.11 6.78
CA SER A 227 -6.57 -8.55 6.86
C SER A 227 -7.61 -9.37 6.09
N CYS A 228 -7.25 -9.96 4.96
CA CYS A 228 -8.20 -10.62 4.06
C CYS A 228 -7.61 -11.85 3.34
N PRO A 229 -7.02 -12.83 4.08
CA PRO A 229 -6.34 -13.99 3.49
C PRO A 229 -7.26 -14.94 2.70
N SER A 230 -8.57 -14.84 2.87
CA SER A 230 -9.55 -15.66 2.16
C SER A 230 -9.87 -15.14 0.76
N LEU A 231 -9.49 -13.89 0.42
CA LEU A 231 -9.75 -13.34 -0.90
C LEU A 231 -8.83 -14.00 -1.93
N GLU A 232 -9.41 -14.63 -2.94
CA GLU A 232 -8.63 -15.13 -4.06
C GLU A 232 -8.16 -13.96 -4.95
N VAL A 233 -6.83 -13.81 -5.05
CA VAL A 233 -6.19 -12.72 -5.79
C VAL A 233 -5.12 -13.24 -6.76
N LYS A 234 -4.82 -12.45 -7.78
CA LYS A 234 -3.71 -12.64 -8.71
C LYS A 234 -2.85 -11.38 -8.74
N GLU A 235 -1.54 -11.59 -8.77
CA GLU A 235 -0.55 -10.52 -8.93
C GLU A 235 -0.24 -10.35 -10.42
N LEU A 236 -0.36 -9.13 -10.91
CA LEU A 236 -0.24 -8.79 -12.32
C LEU A 236 0.70 -7.58 -12.51
N VAL A 237 1.43 -7.56 -13.62
CA VAL A 237 2.23 -6.40 -14.06
C VAL A 237 1.55 -5.81 -15.29
N ILE A 238 1.37 -4.49 -15.31
CA ILE A 238 0.78 -3.77 -16.44
C ILE A 238 1.86 -3.54 -17.50
N ASP A 239 1.52 -3.70 -18.77
CA ASP A 239 2.41 -3.38 -19.88
C ASP A 239 2.90 -1.91 -19.76
N PRO A 240 4.21 -1.64 -19.77
CA PRO A 240 4.75 -0.29 -19.67
C PRO A 240 4.20 0.70 -20.70
N LYS A 241 3.70 0.21 -21.85
CA LYS A 241 3.08 1.03 -22.89
C LYS A 241 1.65 1.45 -22.57
N GLU A 242 1.04 0.89 -21.53
CA GLU A 242 -0.36 1.11 -21.13
C GLU A 242 -0.50 1.74 -19.73
N LEU A 243 0.55 2.41 -19.23
CA LEU A 243 0.61 3.07 -17.93
C LEU A 243 -0.01 4.47 -17.86
N ALA A 244 -0.79 4.87 -18.88
CA ALA A 244 -1.47 6.15 -18.86
C ALA A 244 -2.48 6.20 -17.69
N TYR A 245 -2.21 7.07 -16.72
CA TYR A 245 -3.06 7.31 -15.55
C TYR A 245 -4.17 8.32 -15.90
N PRO A 246 -5.41 8.16 -15.38
CA PRO A 246 -5.86 7.15 -14.41
C PRO A 246 -6.12 5.74 -14.97
N VAL A 247 -5.79 4.72 -14.18
CA VAL A 247 -6.08 3.31 -14.49
C VAL A 247 -7.25 2.82 -13.63
N ASN A 248 -8.48 3.20 -14.03
CA ASN A 248 -9.68 2.83 -13.27
C ASN A 248 -10.03 1.34 -13.38
N THR A 249 -9.72 0.71 -14.53
CA THR A 249 -10.04 -0.70 -14.81
C THR A 249 -8.80 -1.44 -15.33
N PRO A 250 -7.88 -1.90 -14.46
CA PRO A 250 -6.65 -2.57 -14.89
C PRO A 250 -6.89 -3.82 -15.75
N ARG A 251 -8.04 -4.48 -15.62
CA ARG A 251 -8.43 -5.67 -16.42
C ARG A 251 -8.58 -5.40 -17.92
N GLU A 252 -8.83 -4.15 -18.30
CA GLU A 252 -8.95 -3.74 -19.71
C GLU A 252 -7.58 -3.48 -20.36
N ARG A 253 -6.51 -3.46 -19.55
CA ARG A 253 -5.15 -3.26 -20.02
C ARG A 253 -4.45 -4.57 -20.35
N THR A 254 -3.38 -4.47 -21.11
CA THR A 254 -2.44 -5.57 -21.31
C THR A 254 -1.69 -5.81 -20.00
N VAL A 255 -1.89 -6.98 -19.40
CA VAL A 255 -1.27 -7.36 -18.15
C VAL A 255 -0.63 -8.74 -18.23
N TYR A 256 0.41 -8.95 -17.43
CA TYR A 256 1.20 -10.17 -17.35
C TYR A 256 1.12 -10.73 -15.94
N SER A 257 0.85 -12.02 -15.82
CA SER A 257 0.86 -12.71 -14.53
C SER A 257 2.27 -12.71 -13.94
N VAL A 258 2.45 -12.22 -12.71
CA VAL A 258 3.74 -12.25 -12.01
C VAL A 258 4.28 -13.69 -11.92
N LYS A 259 3.38 -14.67 -11.73
CA LYS A 259 3.73 -16.09 -11.74
C LYS A 259 4.33 -16.53 -13.08
N ASP A 260 3.79 -16.04 -14.19
CA ASP A 260 4.26 -16.42 -15.53
C ASP A 260 5.57 -15.70 -15.87
N VAL A 261 5.72 -14.44 -15.46
CA VAL A 261 6.98 -13.68 -15.53
C VAL A 261 8.09 -14.42 -14.78
N ILE A 262 7.86 -14.77 -13.51
CA ILE A 262 8.82 -15.53 -12.69
C ILE A 262 9.12 -16.90 -13.33
N SER A 263 8.10 -17.58 -13.88
CA SER A 263 8.27 -18.88 -14.55
C SER A 263 9.15 -18.77 -15.80
N CYS A 264 9.04 -17.68 -16.56
CA CYS A 264 9.88 -17.44 -17.73
C CYS A 264 11.34 -17.21 -17.35
N ILE A 265 11.59 -16.44 -16.28
CA ILE A 265 12.93 -16.15 -15.74
C ILE A 265 13.60 -17.41 -15.17
N THR A 266 12.84 -18.23 -14.43
CA THR A 266 13.35 -19.43 -13.73
C THR A 266 13.47 -20.68 -14.60
N CYS A 267 12.94 -20.67 -15.84
CA CYS A 267 12.99 -21.83 -16.72
C CYS A 267 14.43 -22.14 -17.17
N ILE A 268 14.81 -23.42 -17.20
CA ILE A 268 16.14 -23.90 -17.62
C ILE A 268 16.53 -23.40 -19.02
N LYS A 269 15.56 -23.29 -19.93
CA LYS A 269 15.81 -22.81 -21.30
C LYS A 269 15.82 -21.28 -21.43
N LYS A 270 15.53 -20.54 -20.34
CA LYS A 270 15.25 -19.09 -20.28
C LYS A 270 14.33 -18.62 -21.41
N LYS A 271 13.08 -18.30 -21.08
CA LYS A 271 12.20 -17.67 -22.08
C LYS A 271 12.40 -16.16 -22.00
N ASP A 272 12.85 -15.55 -23.09
CA ASP A 272 13.02 -14.10 -23.16
C ASP A 272 11.70 -13.33 -23.24
N PHE A 273 10.59 -14.04 -23.37
CA PHE A 273 9.27 -13.47 -23.57
C PHE A 273 8.22 -14.06 -22.63
N VAL A 274 7.23 -13.23 -22.30
CA VAL A 274 6.03 -13.61 -21.56
C VAL A 274 4.80 -13.23 -22.36
N VAL A 275 3.75 -14.04 -22.22
CA VAL A 275 2.46 -13.85 -22.90
C VAL A 275 1.50 -13.17 -21.94
N SER A 276 0.68 -12.25 -22.43
CA SER A 276 -0.35 -11.56 -21.65
C SER A 276 -1.37 -12.56 -21.09
N THR A 277 -2.07 -12.17 -20.03
CA THR A 277 -3.12 -13.02 -19.43
C THR A 277 -4.25 -13.39 -20.40
N THR A 278 -4.47 -12.56 -21.43
CA THR A 278 -5.43 -12.80 -22.51
C THR A 278 -4.91 -13.75 -23.60
N GLY A 279 -3.60 -14.03 -23.64
CA GLY A 279 -2.96 -14.84 -24.67
C GLY A 279 -2.70 -14.11 -26.00
N ILE A 280 -3.07 -12.84 -26.11
CA ILE A 280 -3.10 -12.10 -27.38
C ILE A 280 -1.76 -11.41 -27.67
N LYS A 281 -1.12 -10.84 -26.63
CA LYS A 281 0.13 -10.08 -26.77
C LYS A 281 1.29 -10.83 -26.13
N GLN A 282 2.48 -10.60 -26.66
CA GLN A 282 3.74 -11.09 -26.13
C GLN A 282 4.70 -9.92 -25.99
N ALA A 283 5.45 -9.88 -24.90
CA ALA A 283 6.48 -8.87 -24.67
C ALA A 283 7.76 -9.51 -24.17
N GLN A 284 8.89 -8.83 -24.39
CA GLN A 284 10.17 -9.28 -23.85
C GLN A 284 10.21 -9.03 -22.34
N LEU A 285 10.86 -9.91 -21.59
CA LEU A 285 11.06 -9.72 -20.15
C LEU A 285 11.79 -8.42 -19.84
N LYS A 286 12.74 -8.01 -20.70
CA LYS A 286 13.47 -6.73 -20.58
C LYS A 286 12.60 -5.52 -20.91
N GLU A 287 11.49 -5.67 -21.61
CA GLU A 287 10.56 -4.55 -21.82
C GLU A 287 9.71 -4.35 -20.56
N ILE A 288 9.25 -5.43 -19.92
CA ILE A 288 8.41 -5.38 -18.73
C ILE A 288 9.21 -5.01 -17.47
N LEU A 289 10.43 -5.54 -17.36
CA LEU A 289 11.32 -5.35 -16.21
C LEU A 289 12.65 -4.76 -16.69
N ALA A 290 12.59 -3.55 -17.25
CA ALA A 290 13.74 -2.90 -17.89
C ALA A 290 14.90 -2.63 -16.90
N ASP A 291 14.55 -2.25 -15.67
CA ASP A 291 15.50 -1.85 -14.63
C ASP A 291 15.93 -2.99 -13.69
N GLU A 292 15.37 -4.19 -13.86
CA GLU A 292 15.65 -5.34 -12.98
C GLU A 292 16.83 -6.18 -13.42
N SER A 293 17.59 -6.65 -12.42
CA SER A 293 18.61 -7.68 -12.64
C SER A 293 17.99 -9.08 -12.69
N LEU A 294 17.69 -9.57 -13.90
CA LEU A 294 17.10 -10.91 -14.11
C LEU A 294 18.03 -12.08 -13.73
N SER A 295 19.30 -11.82 -13.39
CA SER A 295 20.21 -12.84 -12.88
C SER A 295 20.01 -13.13 -11.39
N ASP A 296 19.51 -12.16 -10.62
CA ASP A 296 19.28 -12.29 -9.18
C ASP A 296 17.80 -12.51 -8.89
N ILE A 297 17.34 -13.71 -9.21
CA ILE A 297 15.93 -14.10 -9.12
C ILE A 297 15.39 -13.93 -7.69
N SER A 298 16.22 -14.16 -6.67
CA SER A 298 15.84 -14.01 -5.26
C SER A 298 15.48 -12.57 -4.88
N ASN A 299 16.02 -11.57 -5.58
CA ASN A 299 15.90 -10.17 -5.24
C ASN A 299 14.99 -9.37 -6.18
N LEU A 300 14.27 -10.04 -7.11
CA LEU A 300 13.30 -9.39 -7.99
C LEU A 300 12.27 -8.59 -7.18
N SER A 301 12.04 -7.32 -7.54
CA SER A 301 11.10 -6.47 -6.78
C SER A 301 9.67 -6.99 -6.78
N LEU A 302 9.25 -7.67 -7.86
CA LEU A 302 7.92 -8.30 -7.99
C LEU A 302 7.62 -9.30 -6.86
N LEU A 303 8.65 -9.82 -6.19
CA LEU A 303 8.48 -10.72 -5.07
C LEU A 303 8.12 -10.00 -3.78
N GLY A 304 8.22 -8.68 -3.70
CA GLY A 304 7.95 -7.93 -2.47
C GLY A 304 8.77 -8.42 -1.28
N GLY A 305 10.05 -8.78 -1.51
CA GLY A 305 10.93 -9.34 -0.48
C GLY A 305 10.67 -10.82 -0.11
N ARG A 306 9.72 -11.49 -0.77
CA ARG A 306 9.45 -12.93 -0.54
C ARG A 306 10.52 -13.80 -1.19
N SER A 307 11.05 -14.76 -0.45
CA SER A 307 11.96 -15.76 -1.01
C SER A 307 11.21 -16.74 -1.92
N ILE A 308 11.71 -16.98 -3.13
CA ILE A 308 11.24 -18.08 -3.97
C ILE A 308 11.86 -19.38 -3.44
N LYS A 309 11.02 -20.32 -2.98
CA LYS A 309 11.45 -21.73 -2.90
C LYS A 309 11.59 -22.24 -4.33
N VAL A 310 12.78 -22.10 -4.91
CA VAL A 310 13.08 -22.65 -6.24
C VAL A 310 13.02 -24.18 -6.09
N ARG A 311 11.88 -24.78 -6.46
CA ARG A 311 11.81 -26.22 -6.73
C ARG A 311 12.54 -26.43 -8.05
N ILE A 312 13.88 -26.51 -7.98
CA ILE A 312 14.64 -27.13 -9.07
C ILE A 312 14.07 -28.54 -9.15
N ASN A 313 13.42 -28.86 -10.25
CA ASN A 313 12.89 -30.19 -10.51
C ASN A 313 14.07 -31.11 -10.84
N THR A 314 14.89 -31.39 -9.83
CA THR A 314 16.13 -32.18 -9.91
C THR A 314 15.87 -33.58 -10.45
N HIS A 315 14.64 -34.09 -10.35
CA HIS A 315 14.23 -35.36 -10.96
C HIS A 315 14.51 -35.42 -12.47
N LYS A 316 14.22 -34.37 -13.25
CA LYS A 316 14.50 -34.39 -14.70
C LYS A 316 15.99 -34.35 -15.03
N LEU A 317 16.80 -33.65 -14.22
CA LEU A 317 18.25 -33.60 -14.39
C LEU A 317 18.89 -34.95 -14.05
N PHE A 318 18.44 -35.60 -12.97
CA PHE A 318 18.89 -36.95 -12.61
C PHE A 318 18.49 -37.99 -13.66
N ASP A 319 17.25 -37.97 -14.15
CA ASP A 319 16.81 -38.93 -15.17
C ASP A 319 17.60 -38.77 -16.48
N THR A 320 17.88 -37.53 -16.88
CA THR A 320 18.66 -37.25 -18.10
C THR A 320 20.13 -37.63 -17.93
N LEU A 321 20.74 -37.39 -16.76
CA LEU A 321 22.11 -37.79 -16.45
C LEU A 321 22.25 -39.31 -16.32
N ILE A 322 21.27 -39.99 -15.72
CA ILE A 322 21.22 -41.46 -15.63
C ILE A 322 21.06 -42.06 -17.03
N GLN A 323 20.17 -41.53 -17.88
CA GLN A 323 20.07 -42.00 -19.27
C GLN A 323 21.37 -41.79 -20.05
N ALA A 324 22.04 -40.65 -19.90
CA ALA A 324 23.33 -40.39 -20.56
C ALA A 324 24.46 -41.31 -20.05
N LEU A 325 24.47 -41.65 -18.75
CA LEU A 325 25.43 -42.59 -18.15
C LEU A 325 25.15 -44.05 -18.54
N ILE A 326 23.87 -44.43 -18.67
CA ILE A 326 23.47 -45.76 -19.16
C ILE A 326 23.91 -45.93 -20.62
N ILE A 327 23.68 -44.93 -21.48
CA ILE A 327 24.10 -44.98 -22.90
C ILE A 327 25.63 -45.09 -23.01
N LYS A 328 26.42 -44.38 -22.18
CA LYS A 328 27.89 -44.50 -22.19
C LYS A 328 28.41 -45.87 -21.74
N ARG A 329 27.68 -46.59 -20.87
CA ARG A 329 28.03 -47.96 -20.46
C ARG A 329 27.68 -49.02 -21.49
N SER A 330 26.87 -48.70 -22.50
CA SER A 330 26.48 -49.64 -23.57
C SER A 330 27.45 -49.65 -24.76
N PHE A 331 28.48 -48.79 -24.75
CA PHE A 331 29.46 -48.62 -25.85
C PHE A 331 30.93 -48.84 -25.41
N LEU A 332 31.16 -49.44 -24.24
CA LEU A 332 32.46 -49.91 -23.73
C LEU A 332 32.39 -51.42 -23.50
#